data_AF-A0A7M4ABP8-F1
#
_entry.id   AF-A0A7M4ABP8-F1
#
_cell.length_a   1.000
_cell.length_b   1.000
_cell.length_c   1.000
_cell.angle_alpha   90.00
_cell.angle_beta   90.00
_cell.angle_gamma   90.00
#
_symmetry.space_group_name_H-M   'P 1'
#
loop_
_entity.id
_entity.type
_entity.pdbx_description
1 polymer ?
#
loop_
_entity_poly.entity_id
_entity_poly.type
_entity_poly.pdbx_seq_one_letter_code
_entity_poly.pdbx_strand_id
1 'polypeptide(L)'
;KAKVDDYIFVDRSGNRITTDALRGSFKGFLNKHDMRFGADGKPRSLYSLRHTYATMALIDGRDIYQLSLQMGTSVEMLQKFYSKLSALHHAEEHSGRKKYKFPDK
;
A
#
# COMPACT_ATOMS: atom_id res chain seq x y z
N LYS A 1 4.09 -31.05 8.79
CA LYS A 1 4.71 -30.52 7.54
C LYS A 1 6.15 -30.14 7.90
N ALA A 2 7.15 -30.66 7.19
CA ALA A 2 8.54 -30.26 7.41
C ALA A 2 8.70 -28.77 7.08
N LYS A 3 9.41 -28.03 7.95
CA LYS A 3 9.81 -26.65 7.63
C LYS A 3 10.85 -26.74 6.53
N VAL A 4 10.53 -26.18 5.37
CA VAL A 4 11.49 -25.98 4.29
C VAL A 4 12.20 -24.67 4.60
N ASP A 5 13.50 -24.74 4.89
CA ASP A 5 14.33 -23.58 5.25
C ASP A 5 14.93 -22.87 4.03
N ASP A 6 14.37 -23.12 2.84
CA ASP A 6 14.79 -22.49 1.60
C ASP A 6 14.33 -21.02 1.53
N TYR A 7 15.22 -20.16 1.06
CA TYR A 7 14.92 -18.75 0.85
C TYR A 7 14.17 -18.54 -0.47
N ILE A 8 13.07 -17.78 -0.41
CA ILE A 8 12.28 -17.41 -1.61
C ILE A 8 12.98 -16.31 -2.43
N PHE A 9 13.65 -15.38 -1.75
CA PHE A 9 14.33 -14.25 -2.40
C PHE A 9 15.85 -14.47 -2.42
N VAL A 10 16.32 -14.96 -3.56
CA VAL A 10 17.73 -15.25 -3.82
C VAL A 10 18.23 -14.47 -5.04
N ASP A 11 19.54 -14.24 -5.10
CA ASP A 11 20.19 -13.64 -6.24
C ASP A 11 20.35 -14.65 -7.40
N ARG A 12 20.96 -14.21 -8.51
CA ARG A 12 21.22 -15.08 -9.67
C ARG A 12 22.18 -16.24 -9.36
N SER A 13 22.93 -16.16 -8.28
CA SER A 13 23.85 -17.19 -7.81
C SER A 13 23.21 -18.12 -6.77
N GLY A 14 21.92 -17.92 -6.43
CA GLY A 14 21.19 -18.70 -5.44
C GLY A 14 21.43 -18.28 -3.99
N ASN A 15 22.18 -17.20 -3.74
CA ASN A 15 22.44 -16.71 -2.39
C ASN A 15 21.28 -15.85 -1.89
N ARG A 16 21.05 -15.88 -0.57
CA ARG A 16 20.04 -15.04 0.08
C ARG A 16 20.30 -13.56 -0.20
N ILE A 17 19.28 -12.85 -0.69
CA ILE A 17 19.34 -11.40 -0.86
C ILE A 17 19.24 -10.71 0.51
N THR A 18 20.17 -9.79 0.78
CA THR A 18 20.08 -8.90 1.95
C THR A 18 19.09 -7.77 1.69
N THR A 19 18.48 -7.25 2.76
CA THR A 19 17.53 -6.14 2.63
C THR A 19 18.16 -4.90 2.02
N ASP A 20 19.45 -4.66 2.27
CA ASP A 20 20.17 -3.50 1.70
C ASP A 20 20.49 -3.68 0.22
N ALA A 21 20.83 -4.89 -0.21
CA ALA A 21 20.98 -5.20 -1.64
C ALA A 21 19.67 -4.99 -2.40
N LEU A 22 18.54 -5.41 -1.80
CA LEU A 22 17.22 -5.18 -2.39
C LEU A 22 16.87 -3.68 -2.46
N ARG A 23 17.13 -2.92 -1.39
CA ARG A 23 16.94 -1.45 -1.37
C ARG A 23 17.80 -0.75 -2.43
N GLY A 24 19.06 -1.17 -2.57
CA GLY A 24 19.98 -0.64 -3.57
C GLY A 24 19.48 -0.89 -5.00
N SER A 25 19.08 -2.14 -5.28
CA SER A 25 18.52 -2.54 -6.57
C SER A 25 17.25 -1.76 -6.91
N PHE A 26 16.35 -1.61 -5.94
CA PHE A 26 15.11 -0.83 -6.12
C PHE A 26 15.39 0.65 -6.35
N LYS A 27 16.34 1.24 -5.61
CA LYS A 27 16.79 2.62 -5.85
C LYS A 27 17.35 2.80 -7.26
N GLY A 28 18.18 1.86 -7.73
CA GLY A 28 18.72 1.87 -9.09
C GLY A 28 17.62 1.80 -10.15
N PHE A 29 16.65 0.92 -9.96
CA PHE A 29 15.46 0.82 -10.81
C PHE A 29 14.68 2.13 -10.87
N LEU A 30 14.38 2.74 -9.73
CA LEU A 30 13.65 4.02 -9.68
C LEU A 30 14.41 5.17 -10.34
N ASN A 31 15.73 5.24 -10.16
CA ASN A 31 16.56 6.24 -10.81
C ASN A 31 16.54 6.09 -12.33
N LYS A 32 16.60 4.85 -12.84
CA LYS A 32 16.58 4.57 -14.29
C LYS A 32 15.30 5.04 -14.98
N HIS A 33 14.20 5.10 -14.23
CA HIS A 33 12.88 5.48 -14.74
C HIS A 33 12.45 6.88 -14.32
N ASP A 34 13.34 7.70 -13.76
CA ASP A 34 13.03 9.04 -13.24
C ASP A 34 11.88 9.04 -12.20
N MET A 35 11.75 7.93 -11.47
CA MET A 35 10.71 7.71 -10.45
C MET A 35 11.27 7.80 -9.03
N ARG A 36 12.50 8.30 -8.86
CA ARG A 36 13.16 8.35 -7.55
C ARG A 36 12.41 9.21 -6.54
N PHE A 37 11.82 10.31 -7.00
CA PHE A 37 11.14 11.28 -6.15
C PHE A 37 9.64 11.30 -6.45
N GLY A 38 8.84 11.44 -5.39
CA GLY A 38 7.41 11.66 -5.48
C GLY A 38 7.06 13.14 -5.71
N ALA A 39 5.77 13.42 -5.89
CA ALA A 39 5.25 14.80 -6.02
C ALA A 39 5.48 15.64 -4.73
N ASP A 40 5.68 14.97 -3.60
CA ASP A 40 6.04 15.57 -2.31
C ASP A 40 7.55 15.84 -2.18
N GLY A 41 8.32 15.63 -3.25
CA GLY A 41 9.78 15.76 -3.27
C GLY A 41 10.51 14.68 -2.46
N LYS A 42 9.79 13.68 -1.92
CA LYS A 42 10.42 12.67 -1.07
C LYS A 42 10.93 11.48 -1.88
N PRO A 43 12.08 10.91 -1.47
CA PRO A 43 12.63 9.72 -2.10
C PRO A 43 11.72 8.49 -1.89
N ARG A 44 11.29 7.84 -2.98
CA ARG A 44 10.55 6.57 -2.93
C ARG A 44 11.43 5.42 -2.44
N SER A 45 10.91 4.56 -1.58
CA SER A 45 11.60 3.38 -1.03
C SER A 45 10.74 2.13 -1.18
N LEU A 46 11.24 0.95 -0.80
CA LEU A 46 10.40 -0.25 -0.74
C LEU A 46 9.16 -0.04 0.13
N TYR A 47 9.25 0.80 1.17
CA TYR A 47 8.11 1.15 2.02
C TYR A 47 7.04 1.96 1.26
N SER A 48 7.42 2.66 0.18
CA SER A 48 6.45 3.32 -0.72
C SER A 48 5.52 2.31 -1.38
N LEU A 49 5.99 1.09 -1.69
CA LEU A 49 5.12 0.03 -2.22
C LEU A 49 4.06 -0.40 -1.19
N ARG A 50 4.45 -0.49 0.10
CA ARG A 50 3.51 -0.77 1.20
C ARG A 50 2.47 0.33 1.34
N HIS A 51 2.85 1.60 1.13
CA HIS A 51 1.89 2.70 1.09
C HIS A 51 0.94 2.60 -0.09
N THR A 52 1.45 2.36 -1.30
CA THR A 52 0.62 2.19 -2.51
C THR A 52 -0.41 1.06 -2.32
N TYR A 53 0.02 -0.08 -1.78
CA TYR A 53 -0.88 -1.20 -1.48
C TYR A 53 -1.99 -0.82 -0.50
N ALA A 54 -1.64 -0.18 0.63
CA ALA A 54 -2.63 0.23 1.63
C ALA A 54 -3.65 1.21 1.05
N THR A 55 -3.18 2.18 0.26
CA THR A 55 -4.06 3.14 -0.41
C THR A 55 -5.00 2.44 -1.39
N MET A 56 -4.49 1.56 -2.27
CA MET A 56 -5.32 0.81 -3.21
C MET A 56 -6.36 -0.05 -2.49
N ALA A 57 -5.96 -0.80 -1.46
CA ALA A 57 -6.88 -1.64 -0.70
C ALA A 57 -8.01 -0.84 -0.04
N LEU A 58 -7.71 0.35 0.51
CA LEU A 58 -8.74 1.23 1.10
C LEU A 58 -9.65 1.85 0.04
N ILE A 59 -9.09 2.21 -1.13
CA ILE A 59 -9.86 2.71 -2.28
C ILE A 59 -10.83 1.62 -2.77
N ASP A 60 -10.39 0.36 -2.79
CA ASP A 60 -11.20 -0.79 -3.19
C ASP A 60 -12.26 -1.18 -2.12
N GLY A 61 -12.36 -0.42 -1.02
CA GLY A 61 -13.36 -0.66 0.03
C GLY A 61 -13.02 -1.79 1.00
N ARG A 62 -11.75 -2.22 1.07
CA ARG A 62 -11.34 -3.26 2.01
C ARG A 62 -11.48 -2.78 3.46
N ASP A 63 -12.00 -3.65 4.31
CA ASP A 63 -12.07 -3.39 5.75
C ASP A 63 -10.67 -3.12 6.34
N ILE A 64 -10.58 -2.00 7.07
CA ILE A 64 -9.35 -1.49 7.67
C ILE A 64 -8.78 -2.45 8.73
N TYR A 65 -9.64 -3.20 9.42
CA TYR A 65 -9.20 -4.20 10.38
C TYR A 65 -8.52 -5.39 9.69
N GLN A 66 -9.13 -5.92 8.62
CA GLN A 66 -8.51 -6.97 7.81
C GLN A 66 -7.21 -6.50 7.17
N LEU A 67 -7.14 -5.24 6.75
CA LEU A 67 -5.91 -4.65 6.22
C LEU A 67 -4.81 -4.54 7.29
N SER A 68 -5.17 -4.19 8.53
CA SER A 68 -4.20 -4.07 9.63
C SER A 68 -3.55 -5.42 9.96
N LEU A 69 -4.35 -6.50 9.98
CA LEU A 69 -3.86 -7.86 10.17
C LEU A 69 -2.88 -8.29 9.07
N GLN A 70 -3.24 -8.09 7.81
CA GLN A 70 -2.39 -8.47 6.68
C GLN A 70 -1.07 -7.70 6.65
N MET A 71 -1.12 -6.41 6.98
CA MET A 71 0.08 -5.56 6.99
C MET A 71 0.92 -5.73 8.26
N GLY A 72 0.38 -6.34 9.31
CA GLY A 72 1.05 -6.45 10.62
C GLY A 72 1.25 -5.07 11.26
N THR A 73 0.22 -4.22 11.26
CA THR A 73 0.25 -2.91 11.92
C THR A 73 -1.07 -2.67 12.67
N SER A 74 -1.13 -1.65 13.52
CA SER A 74 -2.36 -1.35 14.24
C SER A 74 -3.38 -0.62 13.36
N VAL A 75 -4.67 -0.83 13.65
CA VAL A 75 -5.77 -0.09 13.01
C VAL A 75 -5.59 1.42 13.22
N GLU A 76 -5.21 1.83 14.43
CA GLU A 76 -4.94 3.23 14.76
C GLU A 76 -3.88 3.84 13.84
N MET A 77 -2.79 3.12 13.57
CA MET A 77 -1.75 3.58 12.65
C MET A 77 -2.32 3.72 11.24
N LEU A 78 -3.09 2.76 10.73
CA LEU A 78 -3.72 2.90 9.42
C LEU A 78 -4.69 4.09 9.36
N GLN A 79 -5.52 4.29 10.37
CA GLN A 79 -6.45 5.43 10.43
C GLN A 79 -5.69 6.76 10.44
N LYS A 80 -4.62 6.88 11.23
CA LYS A 80 -3.81 8.10 11.27
C LYS A 80 -3.22 8.47 9.91
N PHE A 81 -2.75 7.47 9.15
CA PHE A 81 -2.10 7.71 7.86
C PHE A 81 -3.08 7.81 6.68
N TYR A 82 -4.24 7.17 6.74
CA TYR A 82 -5.13 7.02 5.58
C TYR A 82 -6.60 7.41 5.81
N SER A 83 -6.99 7.93 6.97
CA SER A 83 -8.36 8.40 7.26
C SER A 83 -8.93 9.35 6.20
N LYS A 84 -8.09 10.20 5.61
CA LYS A 84 -8.49 11.13 4.54
C LYS A 84 -8.99 10.44 3.28
N LEU A 85 -8.42 9.28 2.94
CA LEU A 85 -8.82 8.50 1.76
C LEU A 85 -10.17 7.81 2.01
N SER A 86 -10.38 7.29 3.22
CA SER A 86 -11.69 6.72 3.62
C SER A 86 -12.79 7.77 3.55
N ALA A 87 -12.55 9.00 4.01
CA ALA A 87 -13.53 10.09 3.96
C ALA A 87 -13.90 10.52 2.53
N LEU A 88 -12.96 10.44 1.58
CA LEU A 88 -13.23 10.69 0.16
C LEU A 88 -14.11 9.60 -0.47
N HIS A 89 -13.94 8.33 -0.06
CA HIS A 89 -14.76 7.22 -0.56
C HIS A 89 -16.16 7.21 0.04
N HIS A 90 -16.28 7.52 1.33
CA HIS A 90 -17.56 7.72 2.01
C HIS A 90 -18.12 9.14 1.80
N ALA A 91 -17.61 9.89 0.83
CA ALA A 91 -18.16 11.21 0.51
C ALA A 91 -19.64 11.11 0.13
N GLU A 92 -20.09 10.01 -0.48
CA GLU A 92 -21.53 9.80 -0.70
C GLU A 92 -22.33 9.70 0.61
N GLU A 93 -21.82 8.96 1.62
CA GLU A 93 -22.45 8.86 2.94
C GLU A 93 -22.36 10.17 3.75
N HIS A 94 -21.24 10.89 3.63
CA HIS A 94 -20.95 12.08 4.42
C HIS A 94 -21.34 13.40 3.76
N SER A 95 -21.62 13.42 2.46
CA SER A 95 -21.98 14.66 1.72
C SER A 95 -23.39 15.16 2.01
N GLY A 96 -24.20 14.40 2.75
CA GLY A 96 -25.58 14.77 3.09
C GLY A 96 -26.51 14.89 1.88
N ARG A 97 -26.07 14.49 0.67
CA ARG A 97 -26.90 14.51 -0.53
C ARG A 97 -27.97 13.41 -0.40
N LYS A 98 -29.24 13.80 -0.24
CA LYS A 98 -30.37 12.88 -0.39
C LYS A 98 -30.28 12.23 -1.77
N LYS A 99 -30.22 10.89 -1.83
CA LYS A 99 -30.40 10.16 -3.09
C LYS A 99 -31.74 10.57 -3.69
N TYR A 100 -31.72 11.29 -4.81
CA TYR A 100 -32.92 11.55 -5.58
C TYR A 100 -33.37 10.23 -6.17
N LYS A 101 -34.43 9.62 -5.60
CA LYS A 101 -35.10 8.48 -6.23
C LYS A 101 -35.84 9.04 -7.44
N PHE A 102 -35.42 8.67 -8.64
CA PHE A 102 -36.26 8.85 -9.82
C PHE A 102 -37.53 8.02 -9.60
N PRO A 103 -38.74 8.59 -9.79
CA PRO A 103 -39.96 7.80 -9.73
C PRO A 103 -39.92 6.77 -10.86
N ASP A 104 -40.20 5.50 -10.52
CA ASP A 104 -40.41 4.45 -11.50
C ASP A 104 -41.58 4.87 -12.39
N LYS A 105 -41.36 4.86 -13.72
CA LYS A 105 -42.38 5.17 -14.73
C LYS A 105 -43.37 4.02 -14.87
#